data_AF-A0A4V2NG99-F1
#
_entry.id   AF-A0A4V2NG99-F1
#
_cell.length_a   1.000
_cell.length_b   1.000
_cell.length_c   1.000
_cell.angle_alpha   90.00
_cell.angle_beta   90.00
_cell.angle_gamma   90.00
#
_symmetry.space_group_name_H-M   'P 1'
#
loop_
_entity.id
_entity.type
_entity.pdbx_description
1 polymer ?
#
loop_
_entity_poly.entity_id
_entity_poly.type
_entity_poly.pdbx_seq_one_letter_code
_entity_poly.pdbx_strand_id
1 'polypeptide(L)'
;ILGALLSTFTGVMPSSLPALFPTKIRYGALAIGFNVSVSLFGGTTPLVAAWLVDRTGNLMMPAYYLMGASIIGIVSVLALRETARKPLLGSGPCVATRAEAHAVLRGEREAEELDEAYAAAMTARA
;
A
#
# COMPACT_ATOMS: atom_id res chain seq x y z
N ILE A 1 19.18 15.53 8.14
CA ILE A 1 18.04 15.84 7.23
C ILE A 1 17.81 14.68 6.25
N LEU A 2 18.73 14.38 5.33
CA LEU A 2 18.58 13.26 4.38
C LEU A 2 18.33 11.90 5.06
N GLY A 3 19.08 11.57 6.11
CA GLY A 3 18.86 10.33 6.87
C GLY A 3 17.52 10.26 7.59
N ALA A 4 16.99 11.40 8.07
CA ALA A 4 15.68 11.45 8.70
C ALA A 4 14.56 11.20 7.67
N LEU A 5 14.65 11.85 6.51
CA LEU A 5 13.71 11.63 5.40
C LEU A 5 13.74 10.19 4.90
N LEU A 6 14.93 9.61 4.76
CA LEU A 6 15.09 8.23 4.33
C LEU A 6 14.45 7.26 5.33
N SER A 7 14.69 7.44 6.63
CA SER A 7 14.11 6.61 7.69
C SER A 7 12.59 6.68 7.75
N THR A 8 11.99 7.86 7.54
CA THR A 8 10.52 7.97 7.46
C THR A 8 9.98 7.20 6.26
N PHE A 9 10.65 7.30 5.11
CA PHE A 9 10.23 6.58 3.90
C PHE A 9 10.35 5.06 4.05
N THR A 10 11.50 4.56 4.52
CA THR A 10 11.70 3.11 4.73
C THR A 10 10.90 2.56 5.91
N GLY A 11 10.49 3.38 6.88
CA GLY A 11 9.65 2.96 8.00
C GLY A 11 8.16 2.82 7.67
N VAL A 12 7.62 3.66 6.78
CA VAL A 12 6.20 3.63 6.37
C VAL A 12 5.91 2.48 5.39
N MET A 13 6.88 2.13 4.55
CA MET A 13 6.73 1.08 3.54
C MET A 13 6.36 -0.30 4.14
N PRO A 14 7.04 -0.84 5.17
CA PRO A 14 6.70 -2.13 5.77
C PRO A 14 5.50 -2.08 6.71
N SER A 15 4.99 -0.92 7.13
CA SER A 15 3.80 -0.84 7.99
C SER A 15 2.50 -0.77 7.18
N SER A 16 2.53 -0.13 6.01
CA SER A 16 1.33 0.14 5.21
C SER A 16 1.06 -0.92 4.15
N LEU A 17 2.10 -1.38 3.44
CA LEU A 17 1.96 -2.37 2.37
C LEU A 17 1.41 -3.74 2.83
N PRO A 18 1.80 -4.28 4.01
CA PRO A 18 1.27 -5.57 4.42
C PRO A 18 -0.23 -5.54 4.73
N ALA A 19 -0.78 -4.38 5.11
CA ALA A 19 -2.21 -4.23 5.37
C ALA A 19 -3.06 -4.46 4.11
N LEU A 20 -2.48 -4.28 2.92
CA LEU A 20 -3.15 -4.43 1.62
C LEU A 20 -3.21 -5.89 1.14
N PHE A 21 -2.39 -6.78 1.71
CA PHE A 21 -2.30 -8.18 1.30
C PHE A 21 -2.86 -9.13 2.36
N PRO A 22 -3.55 -10.21 1.94
CA PRO A 22 -4.05 -11.24 2.86
C PRO A 22 -2.90 -11.82 3.70
N THR A 23 -3.14 -12.00 5.00
CA THR A 23 -2.11 -12.39 6.00
C THR A 23 -1.29 -13.62 5.59
N LYS A 24 -1.87 -14.54 4.81
CA LYS A 24 -1.22 -15.78 4.34
C LYS A 24 -0.15 -15.56 3.26
N ILE A 25 -0.27 -14.52 2.43
CA ILE A 25 0.63 -14.28 1.26
C ILE A 25 1.38 -12.95 1.33
N ARG A 26 1.11 -12.15 2.38
CA ARG A 26 1.64 -10.82 2.64
C ARG A 26 3.13 -10.64 2.33
N TYR A 27 3.98 -11.48 2.92
CA TYR A 27 5.43 -11.38 2.75
C TYR A 27 5.89 -11.84 1.36
N GLY A 28 5.29 -12.91 0.83
CA GLY A 28 5.64 -13.44 -0.49
C GLY A 28 5.26 -12.49 -1.63
N ALA A 29 4.02 -11.97 -1.60
CA ALA A 29 3.54 -11.01 -2.59
C ALA A 29 4.37 -9.71 -2.58
N LEU A 30 4.68 -9.19 -1.38
CA LEU A 30 5.53 -8.01 -1.23
C LEU A 30 6.95 -8.26 -1.76
N ALA A 31 7.57 -9.37 -1.38
CA ALA A 31 8.93 -9.71 -1.80
C ALA A 31 9.01 -9.89 -3.32
N ILE A 32 8.06 -10.59 -3.94
CA ILE A 32 8.05 -10.79 -5.39
C ILE A 32 7.86 -9.46 -6.11
N GLY A 33 6.83 -8.69 -5.74
CA GLY A 33 6.56 -7.39 -6.38
C GLY A 33 7.72 -6.41 -6.25
N PHE A 34 8.34 -6.33 -5.06
CA PHE A 34 9.49 -5.48 -4.82
C PHE A 34 10.71 -5.92 -5.63
N ASN A 35 11.08 -7.20 -5.56
CA ASN A 35 12.27 -7.70 -6.26
C ASN A 35 12.13 -7.59 -7.78
N VAL A 36 10.96 -7.88 -8.35
CA VAL A 36 10.73 -7.71 -9.80
C VAL A 36 10.87 -6.25 -10.20
N SER A 37 10.28 -5.33 -9.43
CA SER A 37 10.38 -3.89 -9.70
C SER A 37 11.82 -3.39 -9.60
N VAL A 38 12.53 -3.74 -8.53
CA VAL A 38 13.94 -3.35 -8.33
C VAL A 38 14.84 -3.99 -9.38
N SER A 39 14.60 -5.24 -9.76
CA SER A 39 15.37 -5.90 -10.81
C SER A 39 15.20 -5.20 -12.16
N LEU A 40 13.97 -4.79 -12.50
CA LEU A 40 13.71 -4.09 -13.75
C LEU A 40 14.33 -2.70 -13.75
N PHE A 41 14.02 -1.89 -12.73
CA PHE A 41 14.38 -0.47 -12.68
C PHE A 41 15.78 -0.19 -12.11
N GLY A 42 16.40 -1.14 -11.43
CA GLY A 42 17.71 -0.97 -10.80
C GLY A 42 18.83 -0.71 -11.82
N GLY A 43 18.75 -1.30 -13.01
CA GLY A 43 19.70 -1.09 -14.10
C GLY A 43 19.21 -0.17 -15.21
N THR A 44 17.91 -0.23 -15.57
CA THR A 44 17.38 0.59 -16.67
C THR A 44 17.31 2.07 -16.32
N THR A 45 16.99 2.43 -15.07
CA THR A 45 16.89 3.85 -14.65
C THR A 45 18.19 4.62 -14.86
N PRO A 46 19.36 4.16 -14.35
CA PRO A 46 20.61 4.88 -14.58
C PRO A 46 21.03 4.86 -16.06
N LEU A 47 20.72 3.81 -16.82
CA LEU A 47 21.00 3.75 -18.26
C LEU A 47 20.21 4.80 -19.04
N VAL A 48 18.90 4.90 -18.77
CA VAL A 48 18.03 5.91 -19.40
C VAL A 48 18.45 7.32 -18.98
N ALA A 49 18.76 7.52 -17.69
CA ALA A 49 19.24 8.81 -17.20
C ALA A 49 20.54 9.23 -17.87
N ALA A 50 21.52 8.32 -17.99
CA ALA A 50 22.79 8.57 -18.66
C ALA A 50 22.60 8.88 -20.15
N TRP A 51 21.77 8.11 -20.86
CA TRP A 51 21.42 8.36 -22.25
C TRP A 51 20.76 9.74 -22.44
N LEU A 52 19.88 10.13 -21.52
CA LEU A 52 19.18 11.40 -21.57
C LEU A 52 20.15 12.59 -21.37
N VAL A 53 21.13 12.44 -20.47
CA VAL A 53 22.21 13.42 -20.28
C VAL A 53 23.10 13.52 -21.52
N ASP A 54 23.52 12.38 -22.08
CA ASP A 54 24.38 12.34 -23.27
C ASP A 54 23.72 13.03 -24.48
N ARG A 55 22.42 12.81 -24.68
CA ARG A 55 21.66 13.40 -25.80
C ARG A 55 21.33 14.88 -25.62
N THR A 56 21.12 15.34 -24.39
CA THR A 56 20.72 16.74 -24.11
C THR A 56 21.87 17.63 -23.67
N GLY A 57 23.01 17.07 -23.26
CA GLY A 57 24.12 17.78 -22.63
C GLY A 57 23.80 18.33 -21.24
N ASN A 58 22.62 18.03 -20.67
CA ASN A 58 22.15 18.61 -19.42
C ASN A 58 22.27 17.61 -18.25
N LEU A 59 23.15 17.89 -17.29
CA LEU A 59 23.33 17.07 -16.08
C LEU A 59 22.09 17.02 -15.17
N MET A 60 21.11 17.89 -15.34
CA MET A 60 19.86 17.92 -14.56
C MET A 60 18.77 17.00 -15.12
N MET A 61 18.99 16.33 -16.26
CA MET A 61 18.01 15.39 -16.81
C MET A 61 17.56 14.28 -15.85
N PRO A 62 18.43 13.68 -15.01
CA PRO A 62 18.00 12.71 -14.02
C PRO A 62 17.03 13.30 -13.00
N ALA A 63 17.18 14.58 -12.64
CA ALA A 63 16.27 15.26 -11.72
C ALA A 63 14.87 15.43 -12.34
N TYR A 64 14.79 15.84 -13.61
CA TYR A 64 13.51 15.95 -14.32
C TYR A 64 12.83 14.58 -14.51
N TYR A 65 13.62 13.54 -14.78
CA TYR A 65 13.11 12.17 -14.83
C TYR A 65 12.50 11.73 -13.49
N LEU A 66 13.20 11.99 -12.38
CA LEU A 66 12.71 11.67 -11.03
C LEU A 66 11.49 12.50 -10.63
N MET A 67 11.40 13.76 -11.04
CA MET A 67 10.19 14.58 -10.84
C MET A 67 8.98 13.95 -11.54
N GLY A 68 9.13 13.53 -12.80
CA GLY A 68 8.06 12.84 -13.54
C GLY A 68 7.66 11.52 -12.87
N ALA A 69 8.63 10.71 -12.46
CA ALA A 69 8.39 9.45 -11.75
C ALA A 69 7.68 9.66 -10.40
N SER A 70 7.98 10.77 -9.72
CA SER A 70 7.35 11.12 -8.43
C SER A 70 5.85 11.40 -8.58
N ILE A 71 5.42 11.98 -9.70
CA ILE A 71 3.99 12.20 -9.98
C ILE A 71 3.26 10.85 -10.09
N ILE A 72 3.86 9.87 -10.76
CA ILE A 72 3.32 8.50 -10.84
C ILE A 72 3.23 7.90 -9.44
N GLY A 73 4.25 8.10 -8.60
CA GLY A 73 4.25 7.69 -7.20
C GLY A 73 3.10 8.31 -6.40
N ILE A 74 2.85 9.62 -6.56
CA ILE A 74 1.73 10.32 -5.91
C ILE A 74 0.39 9.73 -6.35
N VAL A 75 0.19 9.51 -7.66
CA VAL A 75 -1.03 8.90 -8.17
C VAL A 75 -1.22 7.49 -7.62
N SER A 76 -0.15 6.71 -7.52
CA SER A 76 -0.19 5.37 -6.93
C SER A 76 -0.57 5.38 -5.45
N VAL A 77 -0.11 6.38 -4.68
CA VAL A 77 -0.49 6.54 -3.26
C VAL A 77 -1.95 6.96 -3.14
N LEU A 78 -2.44 7.86 -4.00
CA LEU A 78 -3.85 8.27 -4.02
C LEU A 78 -4.80 7.13 -4.42
N ALA A 79 -4.34 6.20 -5.28
CA ALA A 79 -5.07 5.00 -5.64
C ALA A 79 -5.12 3.95 -4.52
N LEU A 80 -4.27 4.09 -3.50
CA LEU A 80 -4.23 3.19 -2.35
C LEU A 80 -5.46 3.42 -1.47
N ARG A 81 -6.32 2.40 -1.34
CA ARG A 81 -7.46 2.45 -0.43
C ARG A 81 -6.98 2.49 1.02
N GLU A 82 -7.42 3.51 1.75
CA GLU A 82 -7.13 3.68 3.17
C GLU A 82 -7.48 2.41 3.95
N THR A 83 -6.48 1.81 4.62
CA THR A 83 -6.63 0.55 5.35
C THR A 83 -6.55 0.75 6.88
N ALA A 84 -6.22 1.95 7.38
CA ALA A 84 -5.93 2.20 8.80
C ALA A 84 -7.13 2.03 9.78
N ARG A 85 -8.33 1.67 9.31
CA ARG A 85 -9.51 1.46 10.17
C ARG A 85 -10.31 0.20 9.86
N LYS A 86 -9.79 -0.70 9.02
CA LYS A 86 -10.48 -1.97 8.73
C LYS A 86 -9.70 -3.13 9.36
N PRO A 87 -10.39 -4.12 9.96
CA PRO A 87 -9.75 -5.35 10.41
C PRO A 87 -8.91 -5.93 9.28
N LEU A 88 -7.69 -6.36 9.59
CA LEU A 88 -6.84 -7.01 8.60
C LEU A 88 -7.53 -8.30 8.15
N LEU A 89 -7.76 -8.44 6.84
CA LEU A 89 -8.41 -9.60 6.24
C LEU A 89 -7.68 -10.89 6.64
N GLY A 90 -8.32 -11.65 7.54
CA GLY A 90 -7.86 -12.96 8.00
C GLY A 90 -6.97 -12.98 9.25
N SER A 91 -6.84 -11.89 10.02
CA SER A 91 -6.31 -11.98 11.39
C SER A 91 -7.45 -12.25 12.37
N GLY A 92 -7.32 -13.26 13.23
CA GLY A 92 -8.21 -13.40 14.39
C GLY A 92 -8.14 -12.14 15.26
N PRO A 93 -9.18 -11.84 16.07
CA PRO A 93 -9.22 -10.64 16.87
C PRO A 93 -7.98 -10.56 17.77
N CYS A 94 -7.19 -9.48 17.61
CA CYS A 94 -6.02 -9.19 18.44
C CYS A 94 -6.49 -8.66 19.79
N VAL A 95 -7.12 -9.52 20.58
CA VAL A 95 -7.63 -9.18 21.90
C VAL A 95 -6.75 -9.80 22.99
N ALA A 96 -6.58 -9.08 24.09
CA ALA A 96 -5.75 -9.58 25.19
C ALA A 96 -6.47 -10.70 25.96
N THR A 97 -7.80 -10.80 25.84
CA THR A 97 -8.61 -11.73 26.63
C THR A 97 -9.77 -12.32 25.81
N ARG A 98 -10.13 -13.58 26.05
CA ARG A 98 -11.25 -14.26 25.36
C ARG A 98 -12.58 -13.50 25.48
N ALA A 99 -12.81 -12.79 26.59
CA ALA A 99 -14.01 -11.98 26.79
C ALA A 99 -14.12 -10.82 25.78
N GLU A 100 -12.99 -10.19 25.46
CA GLU A 100 -12.90 -9.08 24.51
C GLU A 100 -13.07 -9.57 23.06
N ALA A 101 -12.57 -10.78 22.74
CA ALA A 101 -12.84 -11.43 21.43
C ALA A 101 -14.34 -11.61 21.19
N HIS A 102 -15.08 -12.10 22.20
CA HIS A 102 -16.52 -12.30 22.08
C HIS A 102 -17.31 -10.98 21.98
N ALA A 103 -16.78 -9.88 22.51
CA ALA A 103 -17.38 -8.55 22.34
C ALA A 103 -17.17 -8.03 20.92
N VAL A 104 -15.97 -8.18 20.36
CA VAL A 104 -15.64 -7.78 18.98
C VAL A 104 -16.42 -8.60 17.96
N LEU A 105 -16.48 -9.92 18.11
CA LEU A 105 -17.25 -10.81 17.22
C LEU A 105 -18.76 -10.52 17.25
N ARG A 106 -19.30 -10.08 18.40
CA ARG A 106 -20.69 -9.64 18.49
C ARG A 106 -20.92 -8.34 17.71
N GLY A 107 -20.04 -7.35 17.89
CA GLY A 107 -20.12 -6.08 17.17
C GLY A 107 -19.92 -6.23 15.65
N GLU A 108 -19.03 -7.12 15.21
CA GLU A 108 -18.83 -7.42 13.79
C GLU A 108 -20.05 -8.11 13.16
N ARG A 109 -20.65 -9.10 13.85
CA ARG A 109 -21.91 -9.72 13.40
C ARG A 109 -23.05 -8.73 13.30
N GLU A 110 -23.19 -7.83 14.29
CA GLU A 110 -24.24 -6.80 14.27
C GLU A 110 -24.03 -5.81 13.11
N ALA A 111 -22.78 -5.43 12.81
CA ALA A 111 -22.48 -4.57 11.67
C ALA A 111 -22.73 -5.27 10.32
N GLU A 112 -22.40 -6.55 10.20
CA GLU A 112 -22.65 -7.36 8.99
C GLU A 112 -24.16 -7.55 8.76
N GLU A 113 -24.92 -7.83 9.82
CA GLU A 113 -26.39 -7.93 9.77
C GLU A 113 -27.04 -6.57 9.38
N LEU A 114 -26.47 -5.44 9.82
CA LEU A 114 -26.95 -4.10 9.45
C LEU A 114 -26.62 -3.74 8.00
N ASP A 115 -25.43 -4.09 7.51
CA ASP A 115 -25.03 -3.87 6.11
C ASP A 115 -25.87 -4.75 5.15
N GLU A 116 -26.14 -6.02 5.51
CA GLU A 116 -27.05 -6.88 4.75
C GLU A 116 -28.48 -6.34 4.73
N ALA A 117 -28.98 -5.87 5.88
CA ALA A 117 -30.30 -5.27 5.98
C ALA A 117 -30.41 -3.96 5.17
N TYR A 118 -29.37 -3.12 5.20
CA TYR A 118 -29.31 -1.89 4.41
C TYR A 118 -29.24 -2.18 2.91
N ALA A 119 -28.42 -3.15 2.50
CA ALA A 119 -28.33 -3.59 1.11
C ALA A 119 -29.68 -4.15 0.62
N ALA A 120 -30.32 -5.03 1.39
CA ALA A 120 -31.64 -5.57 1.07
C ALA A 120 -32.72 -4.48 0.95
N ALA A 121 -32.69 -3.47 1.85
CA ALA A 121 -33.62 -2.34 1.80
C ALA A 121 -33.40 -1.43 0.58
N MET A 122 -32.15 -1.29 0.11
CA MET A 122 -31.82 -0.54 -1.10
C MET A 122 -32.27 -1.28 -2.37
N THR A 123 -32.13 -2.61 -2.42
CA THR A 123 -32.59 -3.42 -3.56
C THR A 123 -34.11 -3.51 -3.64
N ALA A 124 -34.82 -3.48 -2.50
CA ALA A 124 -36.28 -3.52 -2.46
C ALA A 124 -36.95 -2.17 -2.82
N ARG A 125 -36.17 -1.07 -2.91
CA ARG A 125 -36.64 0.27 -3.29
C ARG A 125 -36.31 0.66 -4.73
N ALA A 126 -35.64 -0.21 -5.49
CA ALA A 126 -35.34 -0.06 -6.92
C ALA A 126 -36.36 -0.84 -7.77
#